data_AF-A0A6N4TFC6-F1
#
_entry.id   AF-A0A6N4TFC6-F1
#
_cell.length_a   1.000
_cell.length_b   1.000
_cell.length_c   1.000
_cell.angle_alpha   90.00
_cell.angle_beta   90.00
_cell.angle_gamma   90.00
#
_symmetry.space_group_name_H-M   'P 1'
#
loop_
_entity.id
_entity.type
_entity.pdbx_description
1 polymer ?
#
loop_
_entity_poly.entity_id
_entity_poly.type
_entity_poly.pdbx_seq_one_letter_code
_entity_poly.pdbx_strand_id
1 'polypeptide(L)' 'MNKKKMCFILIGTGIIIMTIASSDITSILSSILNTIFNMKLPDVFFNSFVFRATLIGIGAIFTLSGGLFYRHMMKNNSL' A
#
# COMPACT_ATOMS: atom_id res chain seq x y z
N MET A 1 9.80 16.65 11.66
CA MET A 1 8.83 16.44 10.55
C MET A 1 7.45 16.89 11.00
N ASN A 2 6.72 17.69 10.20
CA ASN A 2 5.41 18.22 10.60
C ASN A 2 4.39 17.07 10.74
N LYS A 3 3.72 16.93 11.89
CA LYS A 3 2.81 15.81 12.20
C LYS A 3 1.70 15.64 11.15
N LYS A 4 1.23 16.75 10.55
CA LYS A 4 0.27 16.72 9.42
C LYS A 4 0.87 16.05 8.18
N LYS A 5 2.12 16.39 7.82
CA LYS A 5 2.83 15.78 6.68
C LYS A 5 2.99 14.26 6.90
N MET A 6 3.28 13.82 8.11
CA MET A 6 3.40 12.40 8.43
C MET A 6 2.06 11.65 8.23
N CYS A 7 0.93 12.24 8.61
CA CYS A 7 -0.39 11.65 8.38
C CYS A 7 -0.71 11.53 6.88
N PHE A 8 -0.41 12.57 6.10
CA PHE A 8 -0.60 12.53 4.64
C PHE A 8 0.29 11.50 3.96
N ILE A 9 1.53 11.33 4.43
CA ILE A 9 2.41 10.26 3.94
C ILE A 9 1.79 8.90 4.23
N LEU A 10 1.31 8.65 5.45
CA LEU A 10 0.65 7.39 5.84
C LEU A 10 -0.57 7.07 4.97
N ILE A 11 -1.45 8.05 4.77
CA ILE A 11 -2.62 7.93 3.90
C ILE A 11 -2.20 7.67 2.45
N GLY A 12 -1.26 8.47 1.93
CA GLY A 12 -0.76 8.33 0.57
C GLY A 12 -0.12 6.98 0.31
N THR A 13 0.70 6.48 1.23
CA THR A 13 1.30 5.14 1.15
C THR A 13 0.22 4.06 1.14
N GLY A 14 -0.79 4.16 1.99
CA GLY A 14 -1.91 3.21 2.00
C GLY A 14 -2.67 3.17 0.68
N ILE A 15 -2.99 4.33 0.10
CA ILE A 15 -3.65 4.44 -1.20
C ILE A 15 -2.78 3.84 -2.31
N ILE A 16 -1.49 4.17 -2.35
CA ILE A 16 -0.56 3.64 -3.35
C ILE A 16 -0.48 2.10 -3.28
N ILE A 17 -0.38 1.54 -2.07
CA ILE A 17 -0.37 0.08 -1.88
C ILE A 17 -1.65 -0.55 -2.42
N MET A 18 -2.82 0.03 -2.12
CA MET A 18 -4.10 -0.45 -2.63
C MET A 18 -4.18 -0.36 -4.16
N THR A 19 -3.71 0.74 -4.76
CA THR A 19 -3.67 0.90 -6.22
C THR A 19 -2.78 -0.15 -6.87
N ILE A 20 -1.57 -0.37 -6.35
CA ILE A 20 -0.64 -1.40 -6.84
C ILE A 20 -1.25 -2.80 -6.71
N ALA A 21 -1.93 -3.09 -5.59
CA ALA A 21 -2.55 -4.38 -5.36
C ALA A 21 -3.80 -4.64 -6.22
N SER A 22 -4.55 -3.58 -6.54
CA SER A 22 -5.71 -3.66 -7.45
C SER A 22 -5.31 -3.80 -8.92
N SER A 23 -4.10 -3.36 -9.27
CA SER A 23 -3.56 -3.39 -10.62
C SER A 23 -2.73 -4.66 -10.85
N ASP A 24 -2.60 -5.10 -12.09
CA ASP A 24 -1.72 -6.24 -12.45
C ASP A 24 -0.21 -5.91 -12.34
N ILE A 25 0.14 -4.75 -11.78
CA ILE A 25 1.51 -4.24 -11.64
C ILE A 25 2.42 -5.24 -10.92
N THR A 26 1.91 -5.91 -9.89
CA THR A 26 2.69 -6.92 -9.13
C THR A 26 3.05 -8.13 -9.97
N SER A 27 2.11 -8.65 -10.77
CA SER A 27 2.36 -9.73 -11.72
C SER A 27 3.31 -9.32 -12.84
N ILE A 28 3.13 -8.10 -13.40
CA ILE A 28 3.99 -7.56 -14.46
C ILE A 28 5.44 -7.42 -13.94
N LEU A 29 5.61 -6.90 -12.71
CA LEU A 29 6.93 -6.74 -12.11
C LEU A 29 7.62 -8.09 -11.86
N SER A 30 6.88 -9.10 -11.37
CA SER A 30 7.40 -10.47 -11.22
C SER A 30 7.90 -11.03 -12.55
N SER A 31 7.12 -10.89 -13.62
CA SER A 31 7.50 -11.34 -14.96
C SER A 31 8.75 -10.62 -15.51
N ILE A 32 8.85 -9.31 -15.31
CA ILE A 32 10.04 -8.53 -15.69
C ILE A 32 11.27 -9.00 -14.92
N LEU A 33 11.17 -9.19 -13.60
CA LEU A 33 12.28 -9.66 -12.77
C LEU A 33 12.69 -11.09 -13.15
N ASN A 34 11.74 -11.95 -13.46
CA ASN A 34 12.01 -13.29 -13.97
C ASN A 34 12.74 -13.26 -15.32
N THR A 35 12.34 -12.36 -16.20
CA THR A 35 12.95 -12.24 -17.54
C THR A 35 14.34 -11.66 -17.49
N ILE A 36 14.56 -10.60 -16.71
CA ILE A 36 15.84 -9.87 -16.65
C ILE A 36 16.85 -10.57 -15.73
N PHE A 37 16.40 -11.05 -14.57
CA PHE A 37 17.27 -11.57 -13.52
C PHE A 37 17.18 -13.09 -13.34
N ASN A 38 16.38 -13.79 -14.16
CA ASN A 38 16.20 -15.25 -14.08
C ASN A 38 15.75 -15.75 -12.69
N MET A 39 14.99 -14.94 -11.96
CA MET A 39 14.72 -15.13 -10.53
C MET A 39 13.73 -16.27 -10.17
N LYS A 40 13.16 -17.00 -11.14
CA LYS A 40 12.18 -18.09 -10.93
C LYS A 40 11.11 -17.78 -9.85
N LEU A 41 10.65 -16.54 -9.82
CA LEU A 41 9.58 -16.06 -8.96
C LEU A 41 8.26 -16.74 -9.32
N PRO A 42 7.44 -17.14 -8.33
CA PRO A 42 6.17 -17.81 -8.58
C PRO A 42 5.10 -16.83 -9.09
N ASP A 43 5.02 -16.63 -10.40
CA ASP A 43 4.05 -15.70 -11.04
C ASP A 43 2.59 -16.00 -10.65
N VAL A 44 2.24 -17.27 -10.45
CA VAL A 44 0.90 -17.70 -10.01
C VAL A 44 0.54 -17.14 -8.62
N PHE A 45 1.54 -17.00 -7.73
CA PHE A 45 1.33 -16.45 -6.40
C PHE A 45 1.06 -14.94 -6.43
N PHE A 46 1.85 -14.19 -7.21
CA PHE A 46 1.66 -12.74 -7.37
C PHE A 46 0.35 -12.40 -8.07
N ASN A 47 -0.14 -13.29 -8.93
CA ASN A 47 -1.43 -13.15 -9.57
C ASN A 47 -2.62 -13.60 -8.71
N SER A 48 -2.37 -14.23 -7.55
CA SER A 48 -3.43 -14.79 -6.71
C SER A 48 -4.29 -13.71 -6.07
N PHE A 49 -5.60 -13.94 -6.05
CA PHE A 49 -6.57 -13.09 -5.36
C PHE A 49 -6.20 -12.90 -3.88
N VAL A 50 -5.71 -13.96 -3.22
CA VAL A 50 -5.34 -13.91 -1.79
C VAL A 50 -4.19 -12.93 -1.55
N PHE A 51 -3.19 -12.94 -2.44
CA PHE A 51 -2.05 -12.02 -2.36
C PHE A 51 -2.50 -10.57 -2.53
N ARG A 52 -3.31 -10.30 -3.56
CA ARG A 52 -3.89 -8.96 -3.81
C ARG A 52 -4.76 -8.49 -2.64
N ALA A 53 -5.64 -9.34 -2.12
CA ALA A 53 -6.50 -9.03 -0.99
C ALA A 53 -5.70 -8.71 0.28
N THR A 54 -4.60 -9.43 0.51
CA THR A 54 -3.70 -9.17 1.65
C THR A 54 -3.04 -7.79 1.53
N LEU A 55 -2.51 -7.46 0.35
CA LEU A 55 -1.92 -6.14 0.10
C LEU A 55 -2.95 -5.01 0.24
N ILE A 56 -4.17 -5.20 -0.28
CA ILE A 56 -5.28 -4.25 -0.10
C ILE A 56 -5.58 -4.07 1.39
N GLY A 57 -5.63 -5.16 2.16
CA GLY A 57 -5.84 -5.12 3.60
C GLY A 57 -4.75 -4.31 4.33
N ILE A 58 -3.48 -4.52 3.97
CA ILE A 58 -2.37 -3.73 4.51
C ILE A 58 -2.55 -2.24 4.15
N GLY A 59 -2.80 -1.93 2.88
CA GLY A 59 -3.01 -0.55 2.43
C GLY A 59 -4.20 0.15 3.13
N ALA A 60 -5.27 -0.60 3.38
CA ALA A 60 -6.43 -0.12 4.13
C ALA A 60 -6.08 0.21 5.60
N ILE A 61 -5.30 -0.65 6.27
CA ILE A 61 -4.83 -0.40 7.65
C ILE A 61 -4.00 0.89 7.70
N PHE A 62 -3.08 1.08 6.76
CA PHE A 62 -2.26 2.30 6.68
C PHE A 62 -3.12 3.55 6.45
N THR A 63 -4.09 3.47 5.53
CA THR A 63 -5.00 4.57 5.21
C THR A 63 -5.89 4.94 6.41
N LEU A 64 -6.50 3.94 7.06
CA LEU A 64 -7.34 4.13 8.24
C LEU A 64 -6.54 4.70 9.41
N SER A 65 -5.34 4.16 9.65
CA SER A 65 -4.46 4.65 10.73
C SER A 65 -4.06 6.10 10.50
N GLY A 66 -3.65 6.45 9.28
CA GLY A 66 -3.31 7.83 8.91
C GLY A 66 -4.50 8.79 9.03
N GLY A 67 -5.70 8.36 8.60
CA GLY A 67 -6.93 9.14 8.72
C GLY A 67 -7.38 9.36 10.17
N LEU A 68 -7.32 8.33 11.01
CA LEU A 68 -7.61 8.41 12.44
C LEU A 68 -6.63 9.35 13.16
N PHE A 69 -5.33 9.24 12.85
CA PHE A 69 -4.30 10.09 13.44
C PHE A 69 -4.47 11.56 13.02
N TYR A 70 -4.83 11.81 11.77
CA TYR A 70 -5.16 13.14 11.27
C TYR A 70 -6.37 13.74 11.99
N ARG A 71 -7.45 12.96 12.15
CA ARG A 71 -8.65 13.38 12.87
C ARG A 71 -8.35 13.70 14.34
N HIS A 72 -7.56 12.85 15.01
CA HIS A 72 -7.13 13.11 16.38
C HIS A 72 -6.29 14.38 16.50
N MET A 73 -5.38 14.61 15.55
CA MET A 73 -4.56 15.83 15.53
C MET A 73 -5.40 17.10 15.31
N MET A 74 -6.40 17.05 14.43
CA MET A 74 -7.33 18.17 14.23
C MET A 74 -8.13 18.49 15.50
N LYS A 75 -8.64 17.46 16.18
CA LYS A 75 -9.39 17.60 17.44
C LYS A 75 -8.54 18.20 18.59
N ASN A 76 -7.25 17.90 18.64
CA ASN A 76 -6.34 18.42 19.69
C ASN A 76 -5.74 19.80 19.39
N ASN A 77 -5.81 20.32 18.15
CA ASN A 77 -5.33 21.66 17.81
C ASN A 77 -6.47 22.70 17.77
N SER A 78 -7.71 22.32 18.14
CA SER A 78 -8.88 23.21 18.21
C SER A 78 -9.15 23.73 19.63
N LEU A 79 -8.11 23.85 20.46
CA LEU A 79 -8.07 24.51 21.78
C LEU A 79 -6.99 25.59 21.72
#